data_AF-A0A959C980-F1
#
_entry.id   AF-A0A959C980-F1
#
_cell.length_a   1.000
_cell.length_b   1.000
_cell.length_c   1.000
_cell.angle_alpha   90.00
_cell.angle_beta   90.00
_cell.angle_gamma   90.00
#
_symmetry.space_group_name_H-M   'P 1'
#
loop_
_entity.id
_entity.type
_entity.pdbx_description
1 polymer ?
#
loop_
_entity_poly.entity_id
_entity_poly.type
_entity_poly.pdbx_seq_one_letter_code
_entity_poly.pdbx_strand_id
1 'polypeptide(L)'
;LGKTYVIEDTLIAPEWKILNDIKEVAGHVCMKAFLEDTLKQQKITAWFALDMPLSAGPERLCGLPGLILEVDVNDGAMLISADKIDLRKLDKELNMPKKLKGKRIKEAEYYALLKKHIEDRRKAEEPAFWGMRY
;
A
#
# COMPACT_ATOMS: atom_id res chain seq x y z
N LEU A 1 -2.81 15.03 22.98
CA LEU A 1 -3.14 14.47 21.64
C LEU A 1 -2.85 15.55 20.62
N GLY A 2 -1.88 15.36 19.72
CA GLY A 2 -1.50 16.42 18.77
C GLY A 2 -0.02 16.45 18.35
N LYS A 3 0.74 15.37 18.58
CA LYS A 3 2.09 15.26 18.02
C LYS A 3 1.98 14.66 16.62
N THR A 4 2.33 15.43 15.60
CA THR A 4 2.44 14.93 14.23
C THR A 4 3.71 14.09 14.12
N TYR A 5 3.56 12.84 13.70
CA TYR A 5 4.68 11.95 13.39
C TYR A 5 4.80 11.80 11.88
N VAL A 6 6.02 11.84 11.38
CA VAL A 6 6.31 11.49 9.99
C VAL A 6 6.84 10.08 10.04
N ILE A 7 6.04 9.13 9.57
CA ILE A 7 6.42 7.73 9.53
C ILE A 7 7.09 7.51 8.18
N GLU A 8 8.38 7.18 8.21
CA GLU A 8 9.10 6.74 7.02
C GLU A 8 8.81 5.24 6.85
N ASP A 9 8.18 4.90 5.73
CA ASP A 9 7.75 3.56 5.37
C ASP A 9 8.53 3.11 4.13
N THR A 10 8.94 1.85 4.12
CA THR A 10 9.58 1.23 2.95
C THR A 10 8.51 0.52 2.13
N LEU A 11 8.37 0.90 0.86
CA LEU A 11 7.52 0.17 -0.09
C LEU A 11 8.07 -1.25 -0.24
N ILE A 12 7.42 -2.22 0.38
CA ILE A 12 7.71 -3.65 0.18
C ILE A 12 7.04 -4.03 -1.13
N ALA A 13 7.87 -4.31 -2.14
CA ALA A 13 7.39 -4.87 -3.40
C ALA A 13 7.02 -6.35 -3.19
N PRO A 14 5.78 -6.76 -3.47
CA PRO A 14 5.42 -8.17 -3.42
C PRO A 14 6.11 -8.96 -4.54
N GLU A 15 6.34 -10.26 -4.32
CA GLU A 15 6.91 -11.16 -5.32
C GLU A 15 5.85 -11.54 -6.36
N TRP A 16 5.89 -10.88 -7.51
CA TRP A 16 4.98 -11.15 -8.62
C TRP A 16 5.46 -12.32 -9.48
N LYS A 17 4.53 -13.20 -9.88
CA LYS A 17 4.74 -14.20 -10.93
C LYS A 17 4.21 -13.63 -12.25
N ILE A 18 5.12 -13.23 -13.13
CA ILE A 18 4.75 -12.73 -14.47
C ILE A 18 4.33 -13.91 -15.34
N LEU A 19 3.22 -13.76 -16.05
CA LEU A 19 2.67 -14.72 -17.00
C LEU A 19 2.75 -14.13 -18.42
N ASN A 20 2.90 -14.98 -19.43
CA ASN A 20 3.01 -14.59 -20.85
C ASN A 20 1.63 -14.33 -21.50
N ASP A 21 0.69 -13.80 -20.73
CA ASP A 21 -0.64 -13.47 -21.21
C ASP A 21 -0.69 -11.97 -21.52
N ILE A 22 -1.22 -11.63 -22.70
CA ILE A 22 -1.20 -10.28 -23.25
C ILE A 22 -2.64 -9.84 -23.48
N LYS A 23 -2.98 -8.68 -22.94
CA LYS A 23 -4.29 -8.03 -23.09
C LYS A 23 -4.09 -6.56 -23.45
N GLU A 24 -4.96 -6.02 -24.27
CA GLU A 24 -4.98 -4.58 -24.55
C GLU A 24 -5.93 -3.88 -23.57
N VAL A 25 -5.42 -2.91 -22.80
CA VAL A 25 -6.20 -2.11 -21.85
C VAL A 25 -5.87 -0.64 -22.07
N ALA A 26 -6.90 0.20 -22.24
CA ALA A 26 -6.75 1.63 -22.51
C ALA A 26 -5.82 1.97 -23.71
N GLY A 27 -5.74 1.09 -24.72
CA GLY A 27 -4.90 1.26 -25.90
C GLY A 27 -3.41 0.91 -25.71
N HIS A 28 -3.04 0.31 -24.57
CA HIS A 28 -1.69 -0.16 -24.31
C HIS A 28 -1.64 -1.68 -24.14
N VAL A 29 -0.52 -2.26 -24.56
CA VAL A 29 -0.23 -3.70 -24.43
C VAL A 29 0.13 -4.00 -22.97
N CYS A 30 -0.73 -4.77 -22.31
CA CYS A 30 -0.57 -5.16 -20.91
C CYS A 30 -0.21 -6.64 -20.79
N MET A 31 0.71 -6.94 -19.87
CA MET A 31 1.07 -8.31 -19.47
C MET A 31 0.44 -8.68 -18.13
N LYS A 32 0.09 -9.95 -17.98
CA LYS A 32 -0.47 -10.48 -16.73
C LYS A 32 0.62 -10.76 -15.69
N ALA A 33 0.39 -10.31 -14.47
CA ALA A 33 1.14 -10.68 -13.29
C ALA A 33 0.18 -11.26 -12.25
N PHE A 34 0.61 -12.32 -11.58
CA PHE A 34 -0.15 -13.00 -10.54
C PHE A 34 0.59 -12.88 -9.21
N LEU A 35 -0.14 -12.52 -8.17
CA LEU A 35 0.31 -12.49 -6.79
C LEU A 35 -0.67 -13.28 -5.93
N GLU A 36 -0.13 -14.19 -5.14
CA GLU A 36 -0.90 -14.97 -4.18
C GLU A 36 -0.40 -14.61 -2.78
N ASP A 37 -1.24 -13.89 -2.03
CA ASP A 37 -0.95 -13.59 -0.64
C ASP A 37 -1.43 -14.78 0.21
N THR A 38 -0.47 -15.56 0.72
CA THR A 38 -0.73 -16.73 1.57
C THR A 38 -1.24 -16.35 2.96
N LEU A 39 -1.00 -15.12 3.43
CA LEU A 39 -1.45 -14.65 4.74
C LEU A 39 -2.91 -14.23 4.73
N LYS A 40 -3.36 -13.61 3.63
CA LYS A 40 -4.75 -13.15 3.46
C LYS A 40 -5.60 -14.06 2.59
N GLN A 41 -5.01 -15.11 2.00
CA GLN A 41 -5.65 -15.98 1.00
C GLN A 41 -6.28 -15.18 -0.15
N GLN A 42 -5.62 -14.10 -0.55
CA GLN A 42 -6.08 -13.23 -1.62
C GLN A 42 -5.30 -13.53 -2.89
N LYS A 43 -6.05 -13.71 -3.99
CA LYS A 43 -5.49 -13.86 -5.33
C LYS A 43 -5.59 -12.52 -6.03
N ILE A 44 -4.45 -11.95 -6.39
CA ILE A 44 -4.39 -10.64 -7.05
C ILE A 44 -3.82 -10.87 -8.45
N THR A 45 -4.61 -10.55 -9.46
CA THR A 45 -4.18 -10.54 -10.85
C THR A 45 -4.03 -9.09 -11.28
N ALA A 46 -2.82 -8.68 -11.63
CA ALA A 46 -2.53 -7.34 -12.13
C ALA A 46 -2.15 -7.39 -13.61
N TRP A 47 -2.64 -6.45 -14.40
CA TRP A 47 -2.25 -6.24 -15.79
C TRP A 47 -1.42 -4.96 -15.87
N PHE A 48 -0.17 -5.09 -16.29
CA PHE A 48 0.78 -3.99 -16.35
C PHE A 48 1.24 -3.71 -17.78
N ALA A 49 1.34 -2.44 -18.14
CA ALA A 49 1.80 -1.99 -19.45
C ALA A 49 3.33 -1.86 -19.48
N LEU A 50 4.00 -2.54 -20.43
CA LEU A 50 5.45 -2.39 -20.64
C LEU A 50 5.83 -1.09 -21.38
N ASP A 51 4.87 -0.49 -22.08
CA ASP A 51 5.07 0.73 -22.87
C ASP A 51 5.50 1.92 -21.99
N MET A 52 5.10 1.91 -20.71
CA MET A 52 5.43 2.92 -19.73
C MET A 52 6.21 2.29 -18.57
N PRO A 53 7.56 2.39 -18.53
CA PRO A 53 8.41 1.74 -17.54
C PRO A 53 8.40 2.47 -16.18
N LEU A 54 7.20 2.75 -15.68
CA LEU A 54 6.96 3.40 -14.40
C LEU A 54 6.30 2.39 -13.47
N SER A 55 7.02 1.96 -12.44
CA SER A 55 6.51 1.04 -11.43
C SER A 55 5.55 1.77 -10.50
N ALA A 56 4.28 1.85 -10.89
CA ALA A 56 3.21 2.41 -10.08
C ALA A 56 1.90 1.63 -10.29
N GLY A 57 1.05 1.63 -9.27
CA GLY A 57 -0.22 0.90 -9.28
C GLY A 57 -1.20 1.41 -8.22
N PRO A 58 -2.49 1.04 -8.34
CA PRO A 58 -3.59 1.69 -7.62
C PRO A 58 -3.72 1.38 -6.12
N GLU A 59 -2.98 0.42 -5.55
CA GLU A 59 -3.17 0.07 -4.14
C GLU A 59 -1.89 -0.49 -3.50
N ARG A 60 -0.82 0.32 -3.41
CA ARG A 60 0.50 -0.11 -2.90
C ARG A 60 1.12 -1.29 -3.67
N LEU A 61 0.47 -1.72 -4.75
CA LEU A 61 0.94 -2.70 -5.72
C LEU A 61 2.02 -2.02 -6.57
N CYS A 62 3.29 -2.27 -6.21
CA CYS A 62 4.47 -1.78 -6.90
C CYS A 62 5.47 -2.94 -7.10
N GLY A 63 6.52 -2.72 -7.89
CA GLY A 63 7.58 -3.72 -8.11
C GLY A 63 7.52 -4.44 -9.46
N LEU A 64 6.52 -4.16 -10.29
CA LEU A 64 6.50 -4.57 -11.70
C LEU A 64 7.27 -3.56 -12.57
N PRO A 65 7.92 -4.00 -13.66
CA PRO A 65 8.71 -3.13 -14.52
C PRO A 65 7.87 -2.15 -15.38
N GLY A 66 6.55 -2.14 -15.21
CA GLY A 66 5.62 -1.27 -15.93
C GLY A 66 4.46 -0.80 -15.06
N LEU A 67 3.64 0.10 -15.61
CA LEU A 67 2.51 0.70 -14.92
C LEU A 67 1.33 -0.27 -14.88
N ILE A 68 0.75 -0.49 -13.70
CA ILE A 68 -0.43 -1.34 -13.55
C ILE A 68 -1.68 -0.56 -14.00
N LEU A 69 -2.35 -1.06 -15.04
CA LEU A 69 -3.56 -0.43 -15.62
C LEU A 69 -4.85 -1.13 -15.21
N GLU A 70 -4.79 -2.43 -14.90
CA GLU A 70 -5.94 -3.18 -14.42
C GLU A 70 -5.51 -4.07 -13.26
N VAL A 71 -6.30 -4.12 -12.20
CA VAL A 71 -6.11 -5.02 -11.07
C VAL A 71 -7.43 -5.71 -10.79
N ASP A 72 -7.37 -7.03 -10.74
CA ASP A 72 -8.44 -7.89 -10.27
C ASP A 72 -8.03 -8.54 -8.95
N VAL A 73 -8.86 -8.40 -7.93
CA VAL A 73 -8.68 -9.01 -6.62
C VAL A 73 -9.78 -10.05 -6.42
N ASN A 74 -9.36 -11.28 -6.07
CA ASN A 74 -10.21 -12.43 -5.79
C ASN A 74 -11.18 -12.80 -6.93
N ASP A 75 -10.69 -12.84 -8.17
CA ASP A 75 -11.46 -13.31 -9.33
C ASP A 75 -12.78 -12.53 -9.51
N GLY A 76 -12.71 -11.20 -9.46
CA GLY A 76 -13.85 -10.30 -9.69
C GLY A 76 -14.49 -9.67 -8.45
N ALA A 77 -13.94 -9.85 -7.25
CA ALA A 77 -14.45 -9.16 -6.05
C ALA A 77 -14.18 -7.64 -6.09
N MET A 78 -13.04 -7.25 -6.67
CA MET A 78 -12.69 -5.86 -6.92
C MET A 78 -11.90 -5.77 -8.23
N LEU A 79 -12.46 -5.04 -9.19
CA LEU A 79 -11.81 -4.75 -10.46
C LEU A 79 -11.56 -3.24 -10.55
N ILE A 80 -10.28 -2.87 -10.64
CA ILE A 80 -9.84 -1.48 -10.80
C ILE A 80 -9.20 -1.40 -12.17
N SER A 81 -9.81 -0.64 -13.09
CA SER A 81 -9.29 -0.40 -14.44
C SER A 81 -9.02 1.09 -14.67
N ALA A 82 -7.97 1.38 -15.44
CA ALA A 82 -7.65 2.73 -15.89
C ALA A 82 -8.54 3.10 -17.09
N ASP A 83 -9.36 4.14 -16.94
CA ASP A 83 -10.22 4.65 -18.02
C ASP A 83 -9.49 5.65 -18.92
N LYS A 84 -8.62 6.48 -18.33
CA LYS A 84 -7.92 7.56 -19.05
C LYS A 84 -6.51 7.81 -18.49
N ILE A 85 -5.54 7.98 -19.40
CA ILE A 85 -4.15 8.30 -19.07
C ILE A 85 -3.79 9.65 -19.71
N ASP A 86 -3.63 10.68 -18.88
CA ASP A 86 -3.23 12.02 -19.32
C ASP A 86 -1.79 12.32 -18.88
N LEU A 87 -0.84 12.28 -19.83
CA LEU A 87 0.57 12.59 -19.58
C LEU A 87 0.79 14.12 -19.53
N ARG A 88 0.68 14.71 -18.34
CA ARG A 88 1.03 16.13 -18.14
C ARG A 88 2.49 16.26 -17.72
N LYS A 89 3.28 17.08 -18.44
CA LYS A 89 4.60 17.52 -17.97
C LYS A 89 4.42 18.41 -16.74
N LEU A 90 4.99 18.00 -15.61
CA LEU A 90 4.93 18.76 -14.36
C LEU A 90 6.06 19.80 -14.35
N ASP A 91 5.77 21.03 -14.78
CA ASP A 91 6.74 22.13 -14.85
C ASP A 91 7.08 22.73 -13.47
N LYS A 92 6.40 22.29 -12.41
CA LYS A 92 6.67 22.70 -11.04
C LYS A 92 7.01 21.46 -10.24
N GLU A 93 8.29 21.35 -9.89
CA GLU A 93 8.74 20.48 -8.81
C GLU A 93 7.74 20.60 -7.67
N LEU A 94 7.11 19.47 -7.32
CA LEU A 94 6.37 19.33 -6.07
C LEU A 94 7.37 19.69 -4.97
N ASN A 95 7.38 20.95 -4.56
CA ASN A 95 8.08 21.40 -3.39
C ASN A 95 7.42 20.65 -2.23
N MET A 96 7.97 19.47 -1.91
CA MET A 96 7.68 18.78 -0.67
C MET A 96 7.74 19.84 0.43
N PRO A 97 6.70 19.98 1.27
CA PRO A 97 6.71 20.99 2.31
C PRO A 97 7.97 20.77 3.15
N LYS A 98 8.97 21.66 2.99
CA LYS A 98 10.35 21.54 3.50
C LYS A 98 10.45 21.43 5.03
N LYS A 99 9.32 21.43 5.74
CA LYS A 99 9.24 21.27 7.19
C LYS A 99 7.94 20.55 7.55
N LEU A 100 7.82 19.25 7.29
CA LEU A 100 6.96 18.43 8.16
C LEU A 100 7.59 18.52 9.56
N LYS A 101 7.05 19.40 10.40
CA LYS A 101 7.40 19.51 11.83
C LYS A 101 6.85 18.29 12.55
N GLY A 102 7.47 17.14 12.33
CA GLY A 102 7.16 15.90 13.02
C GLY A 102 8.44 15.14 13.31
N LYS A 103 8.46 14.42 14.43
CA LYS A 103 9.56 13.47 14.67
C LYS A 103 9.48 12.41 13.59
N ARG A 104 10.58 12.20 12.86
CA ARG A 104 10.73 11.04 11.99
C ARG A 104 10.84 9.82 12.89
N ILE A 105 9.88 8.92 12.77
CA ILE A 105 9.82 7.71 13.58
C ILE A 105 9.66 6.53 12.61
N LYS A 106 10.42 5.46 12.85
CA LYS A 106 10.29 4.21 12.08
C LYS A 106 8.97 3.53 12.46
N GLU A 107 8.35 2.82 11.52
CA GLU A 107 7.06 2.16 11.72
C GLU A 107 7.03 1.28 12.99
N ALA A 108 8.12 0.56 13.27
CA ALA A 108 8.27 -0.28 14.46
C ALA A 108 8.15 0.49 15.79
N GLU A 109 8.75 1.68 15.86
CA GLU A 109 8.70 2.54 17.05
C GLU A 109 7.29 3.12 17.23
N TYR A 110 6.59 3.42 16.14
CA TYR A 110 5.20 3.86 16.17
C TYR A 110 4.26 2.76 16.72
N TYR A 111 4.42 1.50 16.27
CA TYR A 111 3.67 0.37 16.83
C TYR A 111 3.97 0.15 18.31
N ALA A 112 5.23 0.32 18.74
CA ALA A 112 5.60 0.20 20.14
C ALA A 112 4.93 1.29 21.01
N LEU A 113 4.86 2.52 20.52
CA LEU A 113 4.16 3.63 21.18
C LEU A 113 2.65 3.37 21.27
N LEU A 114 2.04 2.87 20.19
CA LEU A 114 0.63 2.50 20.18
C LEU A 114 0.32 1.40 21.19
N LYS A 115 1.11 0.31 21.20
CA LYS A 115 0.91 -0.79 22.15
C LYS A 115 1.00 -0.30 23.60
N LYS A 116 2.01 0.50 23.93
CA LYS A 116 2.14 1.11 25.25
C LYS A 116 0.93 1.97 25.62
N HIS A 117 0.47 2.81 24.69
CA HIS A 117 -0.69 3.65 24.94
C HIS A 117 -1.98 2.84 25.16
N ILE A 118 -2.19 1.77 24.40
CA ILE A 118 -3.33 0.86 24.56
C ILE A 118 -3.25 0.13 25.90
N GLU A 119 -2.07 -0.33 26.30
CA GLU A 119 -1.86 -1.06 27.56
C GLU A 119 -2.06 -0.16 28.78
N ASP A 120 -1.56 1.08 28.75
CA ASP A 120 -1.77 2.07 29.81
C ASP A 120 -3.26 2.43 29.95
N ARG A 121 -3.98 2.56 28.82
CA ARG A 121 -5.43 2.78 28.81
C ARG A 121 -6.18 1.59 29.39
N ARG A 122 -5.81 0.38 29.00
CA ARG A 122 -6.42 -0.86 29.50
C ARG A 122 -6.21 -1.04 31.01
N LYS A 123 -5.00 -0.77 31.53
CA LYS A 123 -4.70 -0.81 32.97
C LYS A 123 -5.42 0.27 33.76
N ALA A 124 -5.67 1.44 33.17
CA ALA A 124 -6.45 2.50 33.80
C ALA A 124 -7.96 2.21 33.80
N GLU A 125 -8.45 1.42 32.83
CA GLU A 125 -9.86 1.01 32.71
C GLU A 125 -10.19 -0.27 33.50
N GLU A 126 -9.20 -1.11 33.81
CA GLU A 126 -9.36 -2.28 34.69
C GLU A 126 -9.63 -1.82 36.15
N PRO A 127 -10.84 -2.02 36.70
CA PRO A 127 -11.13 -1.65 38.08
C PRO A 127 -10.29 -2.51 39.03
N ALA A 128 -9.83 -1.95 40.15
CA ALA A 128 -8.96 -2.64 41.11
C ALA A 128 -9.50 -4.00 41.63
N PHE A 129 -10.82 -4.25 41.50
CA PHE A 129 -11.48 -5.48 41.94
C PHE A 129 -11.46 -6.62 40.90
N TRP A 130 -11.08 -6.38 39.63
CA TRP A 130 -11.08 -7.40 38.56
C TRP A 130 -9.99 -8.47 38.69
N GLY A 131 -9.03 -8.28 39.63
CA GLY A 131 -7.96 -9.24 39.94
C GLY A 131 -8.18 -10.03 41.25
N MET A 132 -9.23 -9.74 42.03
CA MET A 132 -9.55 -10.52 43.22
C MET A 132 -10.39 -11.74 42.81
N ARG A 133 -9.74 -12.91 42.71
CA ARG A 133 -10.47 -14.17 42.81
C ARG A 133 -10.97 -14.32 44.25
N TYR A 134 -12.28 -14.49 44.39
CA TYR A 134 -12.94 -14.87 45.65
C TYR A 134 -12.38 -16.19 46.18
#